data_AF-A0A3M1E5Q1-F1
#
_entry.id   AF-A0A3M1E5Q1-F1
#
_cell.length_a   1.000
_cell.length_b   1.000
_cell.length_c   1.000
_cell.angle_alpha   90.00
_cell.angle_beta   90.00
_cell.angle_gamma   90.00
#
_symmetry.space_group_name_H-M   'P 1'
#
loop_
_entity.id
_entity.type
_entity.pdbx_description
1 polymer ?
#
loop_
_entity_poly.entity_id
_entity_poly.type
_entity_poly.pdbx_seq_one_letter_code
_entity_poly.pdbx_strand_id
1 'polypeptide(L)'
;MGEPPIPSSTLAVLISTYNAPAFLRLSLDAWERQTDLNFRIYIADDGSGHDTREMIDAFRLQSPVPIEHIWHEDQGFRKARIHNRALSRIEEP
;
A
#
# COMPACT_ATOMS: atom_id res chain seq x y z
N MET A 1 -13.66 -15.84 24.92
CA MET A 1 -12.59 -14.82 24.91
C MET A 1 -12.77 -14.05 23.62
N GLY A 2 -13.13 -12.77 23.70
CA GLY A 2 -13.34 -11.95 22.50
C GLY A 2 -12.01 -11.70 21.81
N GLU A 3 -12.02 -11.71 20.48
CA GLU A 3 -10.88 -11.21 19.71
C GLU A 3 -10.54 -9.79 20.18
N PRO A 4 -9.25 -9.44 20.31
CA PRO A 4 -8.87 -8.08 20.65
C PRO A 4 -9.49 -7.14 19.60
N PRO A 5 -9.98 -5.95 20.00
CA PRO A 5 -10.48 -4.98 19.05
C PRO A 5 -9.37 -4.74 18.02
N ILE A 6 -9.72 -4.87 16.74
CA ILE A 6 -8.85 -4.44 15.65
C ILE A 6 -8.52 -2.98 15.99
N PRO A 7 -7.23 -2.61 16.16
CA PRO A 7 -6.88 -1.22 16.40
C PRO A 7 -7.50 -0.40 15.26
N SER A 8 -8.37 0.54 15.63
CA SER A 8 -8.97 1.46 14.66
C SER A 8 -7.87 2.39 14.19
N SER A 9 -7.17 2.01 13.13
CA SER A 9 -6.28 2.93 12.42
C SER A 9 -7.10 4.14 11.98
N THR A 10 -6.61 5.33 12.32
CA THR A 10 -7.28 6.60 11.99
C THR A 10 -6.62 7.30 10.81
N LEU A 11 -5.64 6.65 10.18
CA LEU A 11 -4.84 7.24 9.09
C LEU A 11 -4.62 6.20 7.99
N ALA A 12 -4.96 6.58 6.76
CA ALA A 12 -4.61 5.85 5.55
C ALA A 12 -3.47 6.55 4.81
N VAL A 13 -2.45 5.79 4.43
CA VAL A 13 -1.32 6.25 3.62
C VAL A 13 -1.47 5.67 2.22
N LEU A 14 -1.84 6.51 1.25
CA LEU A 14 -1.99 6.09 -0.15
C LEU A 14 -0.73 6.42 -0.97
N ILE A 15 -0.04 5.39 -1.47
CA ILE A 15 1.16 5.50 -2.30
C ILE A 15 0.81 5.05 -3.72
N SER A 16 1.10 5.86 -4.74
CA SER A 16 0.95 5.45 -6.14
C SER A 16 2.31 5.03 -6.72
N THR A 17 2.34 3.95 -7.50
CA THR A 17 3.56 3.41 -8.11
C THR A 17 3.34 2.93 -9.55
N TYR A 18 4.42 2.88 -10.33
CA TYR A 18 4.48 2.25 -11.65
C TYR A 18 5.94 1.86 -11.98
N ASN A 19 6.23 0.56 -12.09
CA ASN A 19 7.52 -0.02 -12.45
C ASN A 19 8.74 0.57 -11.71
N ALA A 20 8.56 0.90 -10.42
CA ALA A 20 9.55 1.60 -9.61
C ALA A 20 9.83 0.88 -8.26
N PRO A 21 10.21 -0.41 -8.27
CA PRO A 21 10.32 -1.21 -7.04
C PRO A 21 11.32 -0.64 -6.04
N ALA A 22 12.46 -0.10 -6.49
CA ALA A 22 13.46 0.48 -5.60
C ALA A 22 12.96 1.73 -4.88
N PHE A 23 12.26 2.63 -5.57
CA PHE A 23 11.71 3.84 -4.96
C PHE A 23 10.53 3.53 -4.03
N LEU A 24 9.68 2.58 -4.42
CA LEU A 24 8.60 2.11 -3.57
C LEU A 24 9.16 1.47 -2.29
N ARG A 25 10.20 0.63 -2.40
CA ARG A 25 10.90 0.05 -1.25
C ARG A 25 11.39 1.12 -0.28
N LEU A 26 12.10 2.13 -0.76
CA LEU A 26 12.59 3.24 0.08
C LEU A 26 11.44 4.01 0.75
N SER A 27 10.33 4.20 0.04
CA SER A 27 9.15 4.87 0.58
C SER A 27 8.53 4.05 1.71
N LEU A 28 8.38 2.74 1.51
CA LEU A 28 7.84 1.83 2.51
C LEU A 28 8.76 1.72 3.73
N ASP A 29 10.09 1.58 3.52
CA ASP A 29 11.09 1.59 4.59
C ASP A 29 11.00 2.86 5.45
N ALA A 30 10.68 4.01 4.85
CA ALA A 30 10.50 5.28 5.57
C ALA A 30 9.22 5.29 6.41
N TRP A 31 8.12 4.73 5.91
CA TRP A 31 6.87 4.61 6.65
C TRP A 31 7.00 3.65 7.85
N GLU A 32 7.73 2.55 7.72
CA GLU A 32 7.94 1.63 8.85
C GLU A 32 8.77 2.22 9.99
N ARG A 33 9.50 3.31 9.73
CA ARG A 33 10.33 4.01 10.73
C ARG A 33 9.60 5.15 11.45
N GLN A 34 8.30 5.35 11.19
CA GLN A 34 7.53 6.35 11.92
C GLN A 34 7.41 5.96 13.40
N THR A 35 7.30 6.96 14.27
CA THR A 35 7.15 6.76 15.72
C THR A 35 5.74 6.32 16.11
N ASP A 36 4.75 6.64 15.28
CA ASP A 36 3.37 6.16 15.38
C ASP A 36 3.12 5.26 14.18
N LEU A 37 2.65 4.03 14.43
CA LEU A 37 2.36 3.01 13.43
C LEU A 37 0.85 2.73 13.30
N ASN A 38 -0.01 3.59 13.86
CA ASN A 38 -1.47 3.44 13.80
C ASN A 38 -2.06 3.88 12.44
N PHE A 39 -1.55 3.30 11.37
CA PHE A 39 -1.99 3.57 10.00
C PHE A 39 -1.93 2.32 9.13
N ARG A 40 -2.62 2.36 8.01
CA ARG A 40 -2.55 1.36 6.93
C ARG A 40 -1.97 1.99 5.68
N ILE A 41 -1.16 1.23 4.95
CA ILE A 41 -0.64 1.63 3.65
C ILE A 41 -1.48 0.99 2.55
N TYR A 42 -1.91 1.81 1.59
CA TYR A 42 -2.54 1.38 0.34
C TYR A 42 -1.60 1.70 -0.81
N ILE A 43 -1.23 0.69 -1.60
CA ILE A 43 -0.38 0.84 -2.78
C ILE A 43 -1.27 0.79 -4.03
N ALA A 44 -1.44 1.93 -4.68
CA ALA A 44 -2.12 2.08 -5.96
C ALA A 44 -1.11 1.86 -7.10
N ASP A 45 -1.12 0.68 -7.68
CA ASP A 45 -0.16 0.23 -8.69
C ASP A 45 -0.76 0.26 -10.09
N ASP A 46 -0.28 1.19 -10.93
CA ASP A 46 -0.77 1.46 -12.30
C ASP A 46 -0.20 0.48 -13.33
N GLY A 47 -0.28 -0.82 -13.06
CA GLY A 47 0.16 -1.86 -14.01
C GLY A 47 1.64 -2.21 -13.95
N SER A 48 2.28 -2.14 -12.77
CA SER A 48 3.66 -2.61 -12.66
C SER A 48 3.80 -4.11 -12.95
N GLY A 49 4.99 -4.49 -13.40
CA GLY A 49 5.37 -5.87 -13.67
C GLY A 49 5.70 -6.70 -12.42
N HIS A 50 6.15 -7.93 -12.68
CA HIS A 50 6.42 -8.97 -11.69
C HIS A 50 7.34 -8.50 -10.55
N ASP A 51 8.47 -7.86 -10.89
CA ASP A 51 9.47 -7.42 -9.91
C ASP A 51 8.89 -6.47 -8.84
N THR A 52 7.95 -5.60 -9.23
CA THR A 52 7.28 -4.69 -8.28
C THR A 52 6.33 -5.46 -7.38
N ARG A 53 5.58 -6.40 -7.96
CA ARG A 53 4.66 -7.26 -7.20
C ARG A 53 5.40 -8.14 -6.19
N GLU A 54 6.48 -8.81 -6.60
CA GLU A 54 7.29 -9.64 -5.69
C GLU A 54 7.88 -8.82 -4.55
N MET A 55 8.39 -7.62 -4.85
CA MET A 55 8.91 -6.72 -3.83
C MET A 55 7.81 -6.33 -2.84
N ILE A 56 6.62 -5.96 -3.31
CA ILE A 56 5.48 -5.64 -2.45
C ILE A 56 5.09 -6.85 -1.61
N ASP A 57 4.92 -8.03 -2.21
CA ASP A 57 4.50 -9.25 -1.51
C ASP A 57 5.51 -9.64 -0.41
N ALA A 58 6.82 -9.52 -0.68
CA ALA A 58 7.86 -9.73 0.32
C ALA A 58 7.78 -8.71 1.47
N PHE A 59 7.49 -7.45 1.15
CA PHE A 59 7.37 -6.38 2.14
C PHE A 59 6.13 -6.57 3.03
N ARG A 60 4.99 -6.95 2.44
CA ARG A 60 3.72 -7.22 3.16
C ARG A 60 3.87 -8.30 4.23
N LEU A 61 4.74 -9.29 4.01
CA LEU A 61 4.99 -10.37 4.97
C LEU A 61 5.78 -9.92 6.21
N GLN A 62 6.56 -8.85 6.09
CA GLN A 62 7.47 -8.40 7.14
C GLN A 62 6.99 -7.12 7.83
N SER A 63 6.03 -6.42 7.24
CA SER A 63 5.67 -5.08 7.68
C SER A 63 4.93 -5.07 9.02
N PRO A 64 5.28 -4.14 9.94
CA PRO A 64 4.56 -3.95 11.19
C PRO A 64 3.21 -3.24 11.00
N VAL A 65 2.98 -2.64 9.83
CA VAL A 65 1.73 -1.96 9.46
C VAL A 65 0.99 -2.76 8.38
N PRO A 66 -0.35 -2.76 8.37
CA PRO A 66 -1.11 -3.42 7.31
C PRO A 66 -0.83 -2.74 5.96
N ILE A 67 -0.61 -3.56 4.92
CA ILE A 67 -0.39 -3.09 3.55
C ILE A 67 -1.39 -3.77 2.61
N GLU A 68 -2.12 -2.96 1.86
CA GLU A 68 -3.01 -3.41 0.78
C GLU A 68 -2.45 -2.99 -0.59
N HIS A 69 -2.34 -3.94 -1.51
CA HIS A 69 -1.90 -3.71 -2.89
C HIS A 69 -3.09 -3.73 -3.83
N ILE A 70 -3.39 -2.58 -4.44
CA ILE A 70 -4.44 -2.40 -5.43
C ILE A 70 -3.77 -2.26 -6.79
N TRP A 71 -3.98 -3.25 -7.64
CA TRP A 71 -3.37 -3.33 -8.96
C TRP A 71 -4.43 -3.50 -10.06
N HIS A 72 -4.11 -3.04 -11.26
CA HIS A 72 -4.81 -3.35 -12.50
C HIS A 72 -3.81 -3.50 -13.64
N GLU A 73 -4.23 -4.03 -14.80
CA GLU A 73 -3.31 -4.26 -15.91
C GLU A 73 -2.68 -2.95 -16.42
N ASP A 74 -1.52 -3.02 -17.08
CA ASP A 74 -1.01 -1.86 -17.82
C ASP A 74 -1.80 -1.69 -19.13
N GLN A 75 -2.46 -0.53 -19.28
CA GLN A 75 -3.05 -0.11 -20.55
C GLN A 75 -2.82 1.40 -20.75
N GLY A 76 -1.57 1.81 -20.56
CA GLY A 76 -1.15 3.21 -20.63
C GLY A 76 -1.39 3.97 -19.32
N PHE A 77 -1.18 5.28 -19.36
CA PHE A 77 -1.20 6.13 -18.18
C PHE A 77 -2.60 6.23 -17.54
N ARG A 78 -2.81 5.56 -16.41
CA ARG A 78 -4.11 5.47 -15.74
C ARG A 78 -4.01 5.69 -14.22
N LYS A 79 -2.98 6.42 -13.77
CA LYS A 79 -2.78 6.86 -12.39
C LYS A 79 -4.06 7.30 -11.68
N ALA A 80 -4.87 8.19 -12.29
CA ALA A 80 -6.09 8.68 -11.66
C ALA A 80 -7.12 7.55 -11.40
N ARG A 81 -7.21 6.58 -12.31
CA ARG A 81 -8.12 5.44 -12.19
C ARG A 81 -7.72 4.54 -11.04
N ILE A 82 -6.44 4.17 -10.94
CA ILE A 82 -5.99 3.32 -9.84
C ILE A 82 -6.01 4.04 -8.50
N HIS A 83 -5.72 5.34 -8.50
CA HIS A 83 -5.80 6.15 -7.31
C HIS A 83 -7.24 6.21 -6.78
N ASN A 84 -8.23 6.46 -7.63
CA ASN A 84 -9.65 6.44 -7.23
C ASN A 84 -10.11 5.04 -6.79
N ARG A 85 -9.63 3.98 -7.44
CA ARG A 85 -9.91 2.61 -7.02
C ARG A 85 -9.34 2.32 -5.64
N ALA A 86 -8.14 2.79 -5.34
CA ALA A 86 -7.55 2.67 -4.02
C ALA A 86 -8.30 3.49 -2.98
N LEU A 87 -8.71 4.73 -3.29
CA LEU A 87 -9.55 5.55 -2.42
C LEU A 87 -10.86 4.83 -2.03
N SER A 88 -11.50 4.10 -2.96
CA SER A 88 -12.70 3.32 -2.64
C SER A 88 -12.48 2.10 -1.74
N ARG A 89 -11.21 1.76 -1.45
CA ARG A 89 -10.82 0.67 -0.55
C ARG A 89 -10.43 1.17 0.83
N ILE A 90 -10.26 2.49 1.01
CA ILE A 90 -9.90 3.07 2.30
C ILE A 90 -11.08 2.91 3.26
N GLU A 91 -10.82 2.29 4.40
CA GLU A 91 -11.78 2.05 5.48
C GLU A 91 -11.52 2.93 6.70
N GLU A 92 -10.36 3.57 6.75
CA GLU A 92 -9.96 4.49 7.80
C GLU A 92 -10.86 5.75 7.80
N PRO A 93 -11.27 6.24 8.98
CA PRO A 93 -12.23 7.33 9.14
C PRO A 93 -11.73 8.73 8.71
#